data_AF-A0A1H6I239-F1
#
_entry.id   AF-A0A1H6I239-F1
#
_cell.length_a   1.000
_cell.length_b   1.000
_cell.length_c   1.000
_cell.angle_alpha   90.00
_cell.angle_beta   90.00
_cell.angle_gamma   90.00
#
_symmetry.space_group_name_H-M   'P 1'
#
loop_
_entity.id
_entity.type
_entity.pdbx_description
1 polymer ?
#
loop_
_entity_poly.entity_id
_entity_poly.type
_entity_poly.pdbx_seq_one_letter_code
_entity_poly.pdbx_strand_id
1 'polypeptide(L)'
;MVTRTAEEAKKHNIEKMGDPLGEQYSALWQEIVRLHSDWSEYVELFGKKPERITLLNQAASSFFRLVQDGLWEATLLHIARLTDPPNSLGQKGKSNLTVRNLPNLIDDAATKAKVEKLIEDALKQASFCRDWRNRRIAHRDLGLALDQPATPLENGSRQQVKAVLETFSAILNTVQTHYLESETTFDFVAAHHGALSLLHVIHSGLKASEQRRERRPKGGYLEEEFPRDI
;
A
#
# COMPACT_ATOMS: atom_id res chain seq x y z
N MET A 1 -27.59 -1.71 -3.17
CA MET A 1 -26.28 -2.13 -2.64
C MET A 1 -26.56 -2.96 -1.40
N VAL A 2 -26.26 -4.26 -1.41
CA VAL A 2 -26.44 -5.08 -0.20
C VAL A 2 -25.19 -4.90 0.64
N THR A 3 -25.31 -4.23 1.78
CA THR A 3 -24.19 -4.09 2.72
C THR A 3 -23.96 -5.44 3.37
N ARG A 4 -22.78 -6.02 3.14
CA ARG A 4 -22.31 -7.26 3.78
C ARG A 4 -21.16 -6.94 4.70
N THR A 5 -21.11 -7.61 5.84
CA THR A 5 -19.91 -7.66 6.68
C THR A 5 -18.78 -8.41 5.97
N ALA A 6 -17.54 -8.27 6.45
CA ALA A 6 -16.40 -9.01 5.89
C ALA A 6 -16.58 -10.53 6.00
N GLU A 7 -17.21 -11.01 7.08
CA GLU A 7 -17.50 -12.41 7.32
C GLU A 7 -18.56 -12.95 6.34
N GLU A 8 -19.64 -12.19 6.12
CA GLU A 8 -20.67 -12.54 5.14
C GLU A 8 -20.12 -12.54 3.70
N ALA A 9 -19.25 -11.58 3.37
CA ALA A 9 -18.57 -11.54 2.08
C ALA A 9 -17.65 -12.75 1.89
N LYS A 10 -16.86 -13.13 2.92
CA LYS A 10 -16.02 -14.33 2.89
C LYS A 10 -16.87 -15.59 2.69
N LYS A 11 -17.95 -15.75 3.45
CA LYS A 11 -18.86 -16.89 3.32
C LYS A 11 -19.45 -16.99 1.92
N HIS A 12 -19.88 -15.86 1.35
CA HIS A 12 -20.40 -15.82 -0.01
C HIS A 12 -19.35 -16.23 -1.06
N ASN A 13 -18.10 -15.78 -0.91
CA ASN A 13 -17.01 -16.18 -1.80
C ASN A 13 -16.74 -17.69 -1.71
N ILE A 14 -16.73 -18.26 -0.50
CA ILE A 14 -16.59 -19.71 -0.28
C ILE A 14 -17.72 -20.47 -0.98
N GLU A 15 -18.97 -20.04 -0.80
CA GLU A 15 -20.14 -20.67 -1.43
C GLU A 15 -20.04 -20.68 -2.97
N LYS A 16 -19.37 -19.70 -3.57
CA LYS A 16 -19.26 -19.54 -5.02
C LYS A 16 -17.99 -20.13 -5.64
N MET A 17 -16.88 -20.11 -4.91
CA MET A 17 -15.56 -20.49 -5.40
C MET A 17 -15.09 -21.84 -4.85
N GLY A 18 -15.79 -22.40 -3.85
CA GLY A 18 -15.33 -23.53 -3.04
C GLY A 18 -14.39 -23.10 -1.92
N ASP A 19 -14.25 -23.94 -0.88
CA ASP A 19 -13.50 -23.60 0.33
C ASP A 19 -12.06 -23.13 0.05
N PRO A 20 -11.21 -23.87 -0.69
CA PRO A 20 -9.79 -23.49 -0.81
C PRO A 20 -9.59 -22.16 -1.54
N LEU A 21 -10.31 -21.95 -2.64
CA LEU A 21 -10.21 -20.73 -3.44
C LEU A 21 -10.89 -19.54 -2.75
N GLY A 22 -12.11 -19.72 -2.27
CA GLY A 22 -12.90 -18.66 -1.64
C GLY A 22 -12.24 -18.09 -0.39
N GLU A 23 -11.59 -18.94 0.42
CA GLU A 23 -10.83 -18.48 1.58
C GLU A 23 -9.61 -17.64 1.21
N GLN A 24 -8.77 -18.14 0.30
CA GLN A 24 -7.55 -17.42 -0.10
C GLN A 24 -7.87 -16.16 -0.90
N TYR A 25 -8.86 -16.22 -1.78
CA TYR A 25 -9.35 -15.05 -2.51
C TYR A 25 -9.79 -13.95 -1.54
N SER A 26 -10.61 -14.29 -0.54
CA SER A 26 -11.12 -13.31 0.43
C SER A 26 -10.00 -12.68 1.26
N ALA A 27 -9.00 -13.47 1.66
CA ALA A 27 -7.84 -12.96 2.40
C ALA A 27 -6.97 -12.05 1.52
N LEU A 28 -6.66 -12.46 0.28
CA LEU A 28 -5.91 -11.65 -0.68
C LEU A 28 -6.62 -10.34 -1.03
N TRP A 29 -7.96 -10.37 -1.15
CA TRP A 29 -8.76 -9.18 -1.40
C TRP A 29 -8.57 -8.14 -0.30
N GLN A 30 -8.58 -8.56 0.98
CA GLN A 30 -8.36 -7.65 2.11
C GLN A 30 -6.95 -7.04 2.09
N GLU A 31 -5.92 -7.84 1.80
CA GLU A 31 -4.55 -7.37 1.69
C GLU A 31 -4.39 -6.34 0.55
N ILE A 32 -4.98 -6.63 -0.62
CA ILE A 32 -4.90 -5.74 -1.79
C ILE A 32 -5.69 -4.44 -1.55
N VAL A 33 -6.87 -4.50 -0.92
CA VAL A 33 -7.60 -3.27 -0.53
C VAL A 33 -6.80 -2.42 0.44
N ARG A 34 -6.20 -3.04 1.47
CA ARG A 34 -5.33 -2.32 2.41
C ARG A 34 -4.15 -1.69 1.70
N LEU A 35 -3.50 -2.43 0.82
CA LEU A 35 -2.35 -1.95 0.06
C LEU A 35 -2.71 -0.75 -0.85
N HIS A 36 -3.83 -0.80 -1.55
CA HIS A 36 -4.33 0.34 -2.34
C HIS A 36 -4.64 1.54 -1.45
N SER A 37 -5.22 1.30 -0.26
CA SER A 37 -5.54 2.37 0.71
C SER A 37 -4.25 3.07 1.18
N ASP A 38 -3.28 2.31 1.69
CA ASP A 38 -2.01 2.83 2.20
C ASP A 38 -1.22 3.57 1.09
N TRP A 39 -1.24 3.02 -0.13
CA TRP A 39 -0.61 3.66 -1.28
C TRP A 39 -1.30 4.96 -1.68
N SER A 40 -2.63 5.03 -1.60
CA SER A 40 -3.37 6.25 -1.92
C SER A 40 -3.04 7.39 -0.96
N GLU A 41 -2.84 7.08 0.33
CA GLU A 41 -2.38 8.01 1.36
C GLU A 41 -0.97 8.55 1.04
N TYR A 42 -0.05 7.66 0.68
CA TYR A 42 1.30 8.05 0.23
C TYR A 42 1.25 8.99 -0.99
N VAL A 43 0.44 8.65 -2.00
CA VAL A 43 0.29 9.46 -3.22
C VAL A 43 -0.41 10.80 -2.90
N GLU A 44 -1.36 10.82 -1.97
CA GLU A 44 -2.03 12.06 -1.56
C GLU A 44 -1.03 13.03 -0.91
N LEU A 45 -0.18 12.55 0.01
CA LEU A 45 0.81 13.40 0.69
C LEU A 45 1.97 13.78 -0.22
N PHE A 46 2.55 12.81 -0.94
CA PHE A 46 3.86 12.97 -1.59
C PHE A 46 3.80 12.86 -3.13
N GLY A 47 2.65 12.47 -3.67
CA GLY A 47 2.45 12.07 -5.07
C GLY A 47 1.96 13.15 -6.03
N LYS A 48 1.02 13.98 -5.56
CA LYS A 48 0.14 14.76 -6.46
C LYS A 48 0.62 16.17 -6.79
N LYS A 49 1.16 16.92 -5.82
CA LYS A 49 1.42 18.36 -5.95
C LYS A 49 2.69 18.78 -5.19
N PRO A 50 3.65 19.49 -5.81
CA PRO A 50 4.84 20.00 -5.13
C PRO A 50 4.51 20.88 -3.92
N GLU A 51 3.42 21.64 -3.97
CA GLU A 51 2.99 22.53 -2.89
C GLU A 51 2.65 21.77 -1.60
N ARG A 52 2.22 20.51 -1.71
CA ARG A 52 2.00 19.65 -0.54
C ARG A 52 3.30 19.30 0.15
N ILE A 53 4.35 18.97 -0.62
CA ILE A 53 5.68 18.72 -0.06
C ILE A 53 6.19 19.96 0.67
N THR A 54 6.04 21.15 0.07
CA THR A 54 6.41 22.41 0.70
C THR A 54 5.66 22.62 2.02
N LEU A 55 4.35 22.39 2.03
CA LEU A 55 3.51 22.50 3.23
C LEU A 55 3.98 21.55 4.34
N LEU A 56 4.21 20.28 4.01
CA LEU A 56 4.66 19.26 4.97
C LEU A 56 6.05 19.58 5.53
N ASN A 57 6.97 20.04 4.67
CA ASN A 57 8.30 20.45 5.09
C ASN A 57 8.29 21.67 6.01
N GLN A 58 7.41 22.64 5.77
CA GLN A 58 7.22 23.80 6.65
C GLN A 58 6.63 23.40 8.01
N ALA A 59 5.76 22.40 8.03
CA ALA A 59 5.09 21.95 9.25
C ALA A 59 6.01 21.12 10.15
N ALA A 60 6.61 20.05 9.61
CA ALA A 60 7.40 19.10 10.37
C ALA A 60 8.27 18.23 9.44
N SER A 61 9.28 18.83 8.79
CA SER A 61 10.12 18.15 7.78
C SER A 61 10.68 16.79 8.21
N SER A 62 11.28 16.71 9.41
CA SER A 62 11.86 15.45 9.90
C SER A 62 10.81 14.36 10.13
N PHE A 63 9.61 14.73 10.63
CA PHE A 63 8.52 13.79 10.83
C PHE A 63 7.97 13.28 9.49
N PHE A 64 7.72 14.18 8.54
CA PHE A 64 7.20 13.77 7.24
C PHE A 64 8.22 13.01 6.39
N ARG A 65 9.53 13.21 6.61
CA ARG A 65 10.56 12.34 6.05
C ARG A 65 10.43 10.91 6.57
N LEU A 66 10.26 10.74 7.89
CA LEU A 66 10.04 9.43 8.51
C LEU A 66 8.77 8.76 7.97
N VAL A 67 7.66 9.50 7.87
CA VAL A 67 6.39 8.98 7.34
C VAL A 67 6.54 8.57 5.86
N GLN A 68 7.20 9.40 5.05
CA GLN A 68 7.41 9.11 3.64
C GLN A 68 8.21 7.81 3.45
N ASP A 69 9.33 7.66 4.17
CA ASP A 69 10.18 6.48 4.09
C ASP A 69 9.44 5.23 4.62
N GLY A 70 8.73 5.37 5.74
CA GLY A 70 7.97 4.29 6.34
C GLY A 70 6.86 3.77 5.42
N LEU A 71 6.04 4.66 4.84
CA LEU A 71 4.97 4.26 3.92
C LEU A 71 5.53 3.65 2.63
N TRP A 72 6.62 4.19 2.10
CA TRP A 72 7.28 3.64 0.93
C TRP A 72 7.79 2.22 1.19
N GLU A 73 8.63 2.04 2.22
CA GLU A 73 9.20 0.72 2.56
C GLU A 73 8.10 -0.29 2.94
N ALA A 74 7.07 0.12 3.67
CA ALA A 74 5.93 -0.75 4.00
C ALA A 74 5.18 -1.22 2.75
N THR A 75 4.94 -0.32 1.79
CA THR A 75 4.29 -0.65 0.51
C THR A 75 5.11 -1.68 -0.28
N LEU A 76 6.42 -1.45 -0.43
CA LEU A 76 7.29 -2.38 -1.17
C LEU A 76 7.35 -3.76 -0.49
N LEU A 77 7.44 -3.79 0.84
CA LEU A 77 7.45 -5.03 1.60
C LEU A 77 6.14 -5.81 1.44
N HIS A 78 5.00 -5.12 1.46
CA HIS A 78 3.68 -5.73 1.27
C HIS A 78 3.58 -6.35 -0.14
N ILE A 79 3.95 -5.62 -1.18
CA ILE A 79 4.02 -6.14 -2.56
C ILE A 79 4.92 -7.37 -2.66
N ALA A 80 6.10 -7.33 -2.03
CA ALA A 80 7.05 -8.44 -2.05
C ALA A 80 6.48 -9.71 -1.40
N ARG A 81 5.73 -9.58 -0.29
CA ARG A 81 5.06 -10.71 0.39
C ARG A 81 3.96 -11.32 -0.47
N LEU A 82 3.14 -10.50 -1.13
CA LEU A 82 2.06 -10.98 -2.00
C LEU A 82 2.56 -11.70 -3.26
N THR A 83 3.85 -11.54 -3.59
CA THR A 83 4.52 -12.17 -4.74
C THR A 83 5.57 -13.22 -4.34
N ASP A 84 5.68 -13.52 -3.05
CA ASP A 84 6.60 -14.54 -2.56
C ASP A 84 6.18 -15.95 -2.96
N PRO A 85 7.11 -16.92 -2.98
CA PRO A 85 6.78 -18.32 -3.17
C PRO A 85 5.69 -18.80 -2.18
N PRO A 86 4.81 -19.73 -2.62
CA PRO A 86 3.78 -20.34 -1.77
C PRO A 86 4.27 -20.91 -0.44
N ASN A 87 5.54 -21.31 -0.36
CA ASN A 87 6.13 -21.89 0.83
C ASN A 87 7.43 -21.16 1.17
N SER A 88 7.64 -20.93 2.47
CA SER A 88 8.91 -20.40 2.97
C SER A 88 10.02 -21.44 2.87
N LEU A 89 11.22 -21.00 2.46
CA LEU A 89 12.39 -21.87 2.36
C LEU A 89 12.71 -22.49 3.74
N GLY A 90 12.86 -23.81 3.77
CA GLY A 90 13.28 -24.54 4.98
C GLY A 90 12.19 -24.80 6.03
N GLN A 91 10.92 -24.43 5.78
CA GLN A 91 9.82 -24.67 6.74
C GLN A 91 8.68 -25.46 6.10
N LYS A 92 8.70 -26.79 6.28
CA LYS A 92 7.59 -27.67 5.86
C LYS A 92 6.30 -27.27 6.60
N GLY A 93 5.21 -27.11 5.85
CA GLY A 93 3.87 -26.86 6.41
C GLY A 93 3.53 -25.40 6.71
N LYS A 94 4.40 -24.44 6.36
CA LYS A 94 4.09 -23.00 6.48
C LYS A 94 3.89 -22.38 5.10
N SER A 95 2.63 -22.35 4.70
CA SER A 95 2.15 -21.73 3.47
C SER A 95 2.07 -20.21 3.63
N ASN A 96 2.56 -19.47 2.65
CA ASN A 96 2.40 -18.03 2.56
C ASN A 96 1.07 -17.69 1.88
N LEU A 97 0.43 -16.60 2.30
CA LEU A 97 -0.63 -15.98 1.52
C LEU A 97 0.01 -15.21 0.36
N THR A 98 -0.19 -15.69 -0.86
CA THR A 98 0.41 -15.12 -2.08
C THR A 98 -0.51 -15.32 -3.26
N VAL A 99 -0.50 -14.39 -4.20
CA VAL A 99 -1.31 -14.53 -5.44
C VAL A 99 -0.91 -15.78 -6.24
N ARG A 100 0.32 -16.27 -6.04
CA ARG A 100 0.86 -17.47 -6.68
C ARG A 100 0.13 -18.77 -6.30
N ASN A 101 -0.67 -18.77 -5.24
CA ASN A 101 -1.46 -19.93 -4.85
C ASN A 101 -2.68 -20.12 -5.75
N LEU A 102 -3.24 -19.03 -6.29
CA LEU A 102 -4.54 -19.03 -6.96
C LEU A 102 -4.65 -19.99 -8.16
N PRO A 103 -3.68 -20.10 -9.08
CA PRO A 103 -3.81 -20.98 -10.25
C PRO A 103 -4.08 -22.45 -9.93
N ASN A 104 -3.58 -22.95 -8.80
CA ASN A 104 -3.78 -24.34 -8.39
C ASN A 104 -5.15 -24.59 -7.76
N LEU A 105 -5.93 -23.52 -7.52
CA LEU A 105 -7.23 -23.56 -6.88
C LEU A 105 -8.36 -23.23 -7.86
N ILE A 106 -8.03 -22.93 -9.13
CA ILE A 106 -8.98 -22.60 -10.19
C ILE A 106 -9.13 -23.81 -11.12
N ASP A 107 -10.35 -24.34 -11.20
CA ASP A 107 -10.66 -25.50 -12.03
C ASP A 107 -10.80 -25.14 -13.51
N ASP A 108 -11.35 -23.95 -13.82
CA ASP A 108 -11.51 -23.49 -15.21
C ASP A 108 -10.16 -23.18 -15.87
N ALA A 109 -9.81 -23.97 -16.88
CA ALA A 109 -8.50 -23.88 -17.55
C ALA A 109 -8.25 -22.51 -18.20
N ALA A 110 -9.28 -21.88 -18.76
CA ALA A 110 -9.14 -20.58 -19.42
C ALA A 110 -8.87 -19.46 -18.40
N THR A 111 -9.59 -19.44 -17.29
CA THR A 111 -9.41 -18.50 -16.18
C THR A 111 -8.06 -18.73 -15.51
N LYS A 112 -7.70 -19.99 -15.25
CA LYS A 112 -6.38 -20.35 -14.71
C LYS A 112 -5.24 -19.79 -15.57
N ALA A 113 -5.24 -20.04 -16.88
CA ALA A 113 -4.18 -19.56 -17.77
C ALA A 113 -4.05 -18.03 -17.81
N LYS A 114 -5.18 -17.31 -17.74
CA LYS A 114 -5.18 -15.84 -17.63
C LYS A 114 -4.55 -15.37 -16.31
N VAL A 115 -4.93 -16.01 -15.20
CA VAL A 115 -4.39 -15.69 -13.87
C VAL A 115 -2.90 -15.99 -13.79
N GLU A 116 -2.43 -17.12 -14.35
CA GLU A 116 -1.00 -17.47 -14.41
C GLU A 116 -0.20 -16.40 -15.14
N LYS A 117 -0.67 -15.95 -16.30
CA LYS A 117 -0.02 -14.88 -17.07
C LYS A 117 0.06 -13.57 -16.27
N LEU A 118 -1.03 -13.16 -15.64
CA LEU A 118 -1.06 -11.95 -14.81
C LEU A 118 -0.11 -12.05 -13.62
N ILE A 119 0.01 -13.23 -13.01
CA ILE A 119 0.97 -13.49 -11.93
C ILE A 119 2.40 -13.37 -12.45
N GLU A 120 2.73 -13.92 -13.62
CA GLU A 120 4.05 -13.74 -14.22
C GLU A 120 4.40 -12.27 -14.45
N ASP A 121 3.43 -11.48 -14.92
CA ASP A 121 3.62 -10.04 -15.11
C ASP A 121 3.80 -9.32 -13.77
N ALA A 122 3.02 -9.65 -12.75
CA ALA A 122 3.18 -9.11 -11.40
C ALA A 122 4.56 -9.45 -10.81
N LEU A 123 5.05 -10.69 -11.01
CA LEU A 123 6.37 -11.12 -10.56
C LEU A 123 7.50 -10.33 -11.21
N LYS A 124 7.39 -10.04 -12.51
CA LYS A 124 8.37 -9.22 -13.24
C LYS A 124 8.33 -7.78 -12.77
N GLN A 125 7.14 -7.19 -12.68
CA GLN A 125 6.97 -5.80 -12.26
C GLN A 125 7.41 -5.59 -10.80
N ALA A 126 7.23 -6.57 -9.92
CA ALA A 126 7.59 -6.50 -8.51
C ALA A 126 9.05 -6.88 -8.18
N SER A 127 9.93 -7.10 -9.18
CA SER A 127 11.33 -7.49 -8.94
C SER A 127 12.05 -6.51 -7.99
N PHE A 128 11.86 -5.21 -8.23
CA PHE A 128 12.49 -4.16 -7.43
C PHE A 128 12.01 -4.18 -5.97
N CYS A 129 10.73 -4.51 -5.73
CA CYS A 129 10.21 -4.66 -4.37
C CYS A 129 10.94 -5.79 -3.62
N ARG A 130 11.28 -6.88 -4.32
CA ARG A 130 12.02 -8.00 -3.76
C ARG A 130 13.48 -7.64 -3.46
N ASP A 131 14.14 -6.91 -4.35
CA ASP A 131 15.50 -6.40 -4.12
C ASP A 131 15.54 -5.49 -2.86
N TRP A 132 14.63 -4.52 -2.79
CA TRP A 132 14.48 -3.64 -1.62
C TRP A 132 14.21 -4.40 -0.33
N ARG A 133 13.30 -5.37 -0.35
CA ARG A 133 13.07 -6.23 0.82
C ARG A 133 14.35 -6.92 1.26
N ASN A 134 15.02 -7.58 0.34
CA ASN A 134 16.15 -8.46 0.65
C ASN A 134 17.39 -7.70 1.12
N ARG A 135 17.57 -6.44 0.71
CA ARG A 135 18.83 -5.72 0.93
C ARG A 135 18.70 -4.47 1.79
N ARG A 136 17.47 -3.97 1.98
CA ARG A 136 17.21 -2.72 2.71
C ARG A 136 16.20 -2.87 3.85
N ILE A 137 15.07 -3.53 3.61
CA ILE A 137 13.90 -3.47 4.50
C ILE A 137 13.90 -4.63 5.52
N ALA A 138 13.92 -5.87 5.03
CA ALA A 138 13.88 -7.06 5.90
C ALA A 138 15.29 -7.51 6.33
N HIS A 139 16.29 -7.23 5.50
CA HIS A 139 17.69 -7.41 5.84
C HIS A 139 18.48 -6.15 5.51
N ARG A 140 19.63 -6.01 6.14
CA ARG A 140 20.57 -4.91 5.94
C ARG A 140 21.77 -5.46 5.16
N ASP A 141 21.80 -5.20 3.86
CA ASP A 141 22.95 -5.54 3.02
C ASP A 141 24.19 -4.80 3.52
N LEU A 142 25.23 -5.55 3.87
CA LEU A 142 26.43 -5.00 4.49
C LEU A 142 27.23 -4.11 3.51
N GLY A 143 27.29 -4.50 2.23
CA GLY A 143 28.00 -3.74 1.21
C GLY A 143 27.36 -2.38 0.99
N LEU A 144 26.02 -2.34 0.89
CA LEU A 144 25.26 -1.10 0.83
C LEU A 144 25.36 -0.29 2.13
N ALA A 145 25.40 -0.94 3.30
CA ALA A 145 25.46 -0.25 4.59
C ALA A 145 26.82 0.40 4.86
N LEU A 146 27.90 -0.10 4.23
CA LEU A 146 29.26 0.39 4.37
C LEU A 146 29.74 1.21 3.16
N ASP A 147 28.84 1.57 2.24
CA ASP A 147 29.14 2.29 1.00
C ASP A 147 30.29 1.65 0.19
N GLN A 148 30.37 0.32 0.21
CA GLN A 148 31.32 -0.43 -0.61
C GLN A 148 30.89 -0.40 -2.08
N PRO A 149 31.80 -0.66 -3.05
CA PRO A 149 31.42 -0.84 -4.45
C PRO A 149 30.48 -2.04 -4.61
N ALA A 150 29.17 -1.78 -4.49
CA ALA A 150 28.10 -2.74 -4.58
C ALA A 150 27.11 -2.28 -5.66
N THR A 151 26.40 -3.22 -6.27
CA THR A 151 25.29 -2.89 -7.16
C THR A 151 24.25 -2.09 -6.38
N PRO A 152 23.83 -0.89 -6.84
CA PRO A 152 22.78 -0.13 -6.18
C PRO A 152 21.48 -0.95 -6.04
N LEU A 153 20.58 -0.51 -5.15
CA LEU A 153 19.23 -1.07 -5.14
C LEU A 153 18.56 -0.83 -6.51
N GLU A 154 17.70 -1.75 -6.93
CA GLU A 154 16.86 -1.55 -8.10
C GLU A 154 16.05 -0.25 -7.96
N ASN A 155 15.99 0.54 -9.03
CA ASN A 155 15.24 1.78 -9.00
C ASN A 155 13.74 1.49 -8.88
N GLY A 156 13.12 2.04 -7.83
CA GLY A 156 11.69 1.95 -7.59
C GLY A 156 11.02 3.30 -7.82
N SER A 157 9.92 3.30 -8.57
CA SER A 157 9.13 4.50 -8.88
C SER A 157 7.66 4.33 -8.55
N ARG A 158 6.97 5.45 -8.34
CA ARG A 158 5.51 5.46 -8.14
C ARG A 158 4.76 4.82 -9.31
N GLN A 159 5.28 4.94 -10.53
CA GLN A 159 4.69 4.33 -11.72
C GLN A 159 4.82 2.81 -11.69
N GLN A 160 5.98 2.28 -11.28
CA GLN A 160 6.16 0.84 -11.11
C GLN A 160 5.25 0.28 -10.01
N VAL A 161 5.13 0.97 -8.87
CA VAL A 161 4.18 0.57 -7.81
C VAL A 161 2.75 0.54 -8.34
N LYS A 162 2.31 1.61 -9.03
CA LYS A 162 0.98 1.67 -9.66
C LYS A 162 0.72 0.50 -10.60
N ALA A 163 1.68 0.16 -11.47
CA ALA A 163 1.56 -0.95 -12.41
C ALA A 163 1.37 -2.31 -11.70
N VAL A 164 2.11 -2.55 -10.61
CA VAL A 164 1.96 -3.78 -9.80
C VAL A 164 0.57 -3.84 -9.17
N LEU A 165 0.09 -2.73 -8.60
CA LEU A 165 -1.24 -2.66 -8.00
C LEU A 165 -2.38 -2.87 -9.02
N GLU A 166 -2.24 -2.33 -10.23
CA GLU A 166 -3.17 -2.57 -11.33
C GLU A 166 -3.18 -4.05 -11.72
N THR A 167 -2.02 -4.69 -11.73
CA THR A 167 -1.90 -6.13 -12.04
C THR A 167 -2.52 -6.98 -10.93
N PHE A 168 -2.34 -6.63 -9.65
CA PHE A 168 -3.04 -7.29 -8.53
C PHE A 168 -4.56 -7.16 -8.62
N SER A 169 -5.06 -5.97 -8.95
CA SER A 169 -6.49 -5.75 -9.19
C SER A 169 -6.99 -6.63 -10.34
N ALA A 170 -6.23 -6.72 -11.44
CA ALA A 170 -6.57 -7.56 -12.58
C ALA A 170 -6.59 -9.06 -12.24
N ILE A 171 -5.66 -9.54 -11.40
CA ILE A 171 -5.64 -10.94 -10.91
C ILE A 171 -6.94 -11.24 -10.17
N LEU A 172 -7.29 -10.43 -9.17
CA LEU A 172 -8.50 -10.68 -8.38
C LEU A 172 -9.77 -10.50 -9.20
N ASN A 173 -9.85 -9.47 -10.03
CA ASN A 173 -11.04 -9.26 -10.89
C ASN A 173 -11.18 -10.37 -11.93
N THR A 174 -10.10 -10.96 -12.44
CA THR A 174 -10.20 -12.12 -13.35
C THR A 174 -10.86 -13.32 -12.66
N VAL A 175 -10.51 -13.58 -11.39
CA VAL A 175 -11.16 -14.62 -10.58
C VAL A 175 -12.61 -14.21 -10.26
N GLN A 176 -12.81 -12.99 -9.79
CA GLN A 176 -14.12 -12.47 -9.40
C GLN A 176 -15.14 -12.51 -10.54
N THR A 177 -14.76 -12.06 -11.73
CA THR A 177 -15.63 -12.04 -12.91
C THR A 177 -16.07 -13.44 -13.31
N HIS A 178 -15.18 -14.44 -13.19
CA HIS A 178 -15.53 -15.83 -13.51
C HIS A 178 -16.55 -16.42 -12.52
N TYR A 179 -16.37 -16.23 -11.22
CA TYR A 179 -17.20 -16.89 -10.19
C TYR A 179 -18.40 -16.06 -9.71
N LEU A 180 -18.32 -14.73 -9.80
CA LEU A 180 -19.29 -13.78 -9.22
C LEU A 180 -19.87 -12.80 -10.25
N GLU A 181 -19.47 -12.86 -11.52
CA GLU A 181 -19.94 -11.98 -12.59
C GLU A 181 -19.86 -10.48 -12.22
N SER A 182 -18.82 -10.10 -11.48
CA SER A 182 -18.62 -8.76 -10.96
C SER A 182 -17.15 -8.43 -10.80
N GLU A 183 -16.85 -7.14 -10.69
CA GLU A 183 -15.49 -6.61 -10.51
C GLU A 183 -15.43 -5.67 -9.31
N THR A 184 -14.24 -5.54 -8.73
CA THR A 184 -13.93 -4.57 -7.69
C THR A 184 -13.07 -3.44 -8.25
N THR A 185 -13.45 -2.20 -7.95
CA THR A 185 -12.66 -1.00 -8.23
C THR A 185 -11.81 -0.66 -7.00
N PHE A 186 -10.57 -1.17 -6.96
CA PHE A 186 -9.69 -1.06 -5.78
C PHE A 186 -9.09 0.34 -5.56
N ASP A 187 -9.05 1.18 -6.59
CA ASP A 187 -8.50 2.54 -6.55
C ASP A 187 -9.46 3.58 -5.96
N PHE A 188 -10.70 3.19 -5.64
CA PHE A 188 -11.73 4.07 -5.04
C PHE A 188 -11.79 4.01 -3.51
N VAL A 189 -10.73 3.56 -2.82
CA VAL A 189 -10.71 3.56 -1.35
C VAL A 189 -10.28 4.93 -0.84
N ALA A 190 -11.23 5.86 -0.71
CA ALA A 190 -10.98 7.12 -0.05
C ALA A 190 -11.11 6.95 1.46
N ALA A 191 -10.01 7.13 2.21
CA ALA A 191 -10.09 7.15 3.66
C ALA A 191 -10.80 8.42 4.14
N HIS A 192 -11.91 8.24 4.87
CA HIS A 192 -12.47 9.34 5.66
C HIS A 192 -11.44 9.74 6.73
N HIS A 193 -11.12 11.03 6.83
CA HIS A 193 -10.07 11.56 7.71
C HIS A 193 -8.63 11.12 7.38
N GLY A 194 -8.37 10.78 6.11
CA GLY A 194 -7.02 10.50 5.61
C GLY A 194 -6.14 11.74 5.37
N ALA A 195 -5.11 11.57 4.54
CA ALA A 195 -4.06 12.53 4.22
C ALA A 195 -4.58 13.90 3.79
N LEU A 196 -5.66 13.94 2.99
CA LEU A 196 -6.23 15.21 2.55
C LEU A 196 -6.77 16.03 3.73
N SER A 197 -7.44 15.38 4.70
CA SER A 197 -7.90 16.05 5.91
C SER A 197 -6.72 16.56 6.74
N LEU A 198 -5.66 15.77 6.87
CA LEU A 198 -4.42 16.19 7.54
C LEU A 198 -3.81 17.43 6.88
N LEU A 199 -3.73 17.46 5.55
CA LEU A 199 -3.22 18.61 4.80
C LEU A 199 -4.04 19.88 5.07
N HIS A 200 -5.37 19.79 5.15
CA HIS A 200 -6.22 20.94 5.50
C HIS A 200 -5.96 21.46 6.92
N VAL A 201 -5.77 20.55 7.88
CA VAL A 201 -5.46 20.91 9.28
C VAL A 201 -4.09 21.59 9.35
N ILE A 202 -3.06 21.02 8.72
CA ILE A 202 -1.72 21.59 8.68
C ILE A 202 -1.73 22.97 8.03
N HIS A 203 -2.42 23.12 6.90
CA HIS A 203 -2.54 24.41 6.21
C HIS A 203 -3.16 25.48 7.11
N SER A 204 -4.26 25.15 7.78
CA SER A 204 -4.94 26.05 8.71
C SER A 204 -4.05 26.40 9.90
N GLY A 205 -3.33 25.41 10.45
CA GLY A 205 -2.41 25.58 11.57
C GLY A 205 -1.22 26.49 11.25
N LEU A 206 -0.60 26.31 10.08
CA LEU A 206 0.50 27.16 9.62
C LEU A 206 0.04 28.60 9.39
N LYS A 207 -1.13 28.78 8.76
CA LYS A 207 -1.73 30.12 8.57
C LYS A 207 -2.01 30.81 9.90
N ALA A 208 -2.57 30.10 10.89
CA ALA A 208 -2.80 30.65 12.22
C ALA A 208 -1.48 30.98 12.95
N SER A 209 -0.45 30.15 12.78
CA SER A 209 0.89 30.39 13.34
C SER A 209 1.53 31.66 12.77
N GLU A 210 1.42 31.87 11.46
CA GLU A 210 1.90 33.08 10.80
C GLU A 210 1.19 34.33 11.31
N GLN A 211 -0.15 34.31 11.41
CA GLN A 211 -0.92 35.42 11.96
C GLN A 211 -0.53 35.75 13.41
N ARG A 212 -0.29 34.73 14.25
CA ARG A 212 0.21 34.95 15.62
C ARG A 212 1.58 35.63 15.62
N ARG A 213 2.49 35.19 14.74
CA ARG A 213 3.82 35.79 14.59
C ARG A 213 3.73 37.27 14.18
N GLU A 214 2.79 37.63 13.31
CA GLU A 214 2.54 39.02 12.91
C GLU A 214 1.92 39.90 14.01
N ARG A 215 1.12 39.30 14.91
CA ARG A 215 0.51 40.02 16.06
C ARG A 215 1.47 40.28 17.21
N ARG A 216 2.45 39.38 17.44
CA ARG A 216 3.44 39.51 18.54
C ARG A 216 4.10 40.90 18.63
N PRO A 217 4.64 41.50 17.56
CA PRO A 217 5.25 42.83 17.65
C PRO A 217 4.23 43.96 17.92
N LYS A 218 2.92 43.71 17.82
CA LYS A 218 1.84 44.68 18.06
C LYS A 218 1.20 44.55 19.46
N GLY A 219 1.76 43.72 20.35
CA GLY A 219 1.27 43.55 21.72
C GLY A 219 -0.02 42.73 21.86
N GLY A 220 -0.50 42.07 20.80
CA GLY A 220 -1.66 41.19 20.87
C GLY A 220 -1.28 39.81 21.42
N TYR A 221 -1.36 39.63 22.75
CA TYR A 221 -1.25 38.33 23.41
C TYR A 221 -2.66 37.79 23.72
N LEU A 222 -2.91 36.52 23.42
CA LEU A 222 -4.06 35.77 23.92
C LEU A 222 -3.55 34.61 24.77
N GLU A 223 -4.08 34.47 25.99
CA GLU A 223 -3.61 33.52 27.02
C GLU A 223 -3.87 32.05 26.64
N GLU A 224 -4.78 31.80 25.69
CA GLU A 224 -5.15 30.48 25.17
C GLU A 224 -4.24 29.95 24.05
N GLU A 225 -3.19 30.68 23.64
CA GLU A 225 -2.43 30.37 22.41
C GLU A 225 -1.46 29.18 22.47
N PHE A 226 -1.17 28.67 23.67
CA PHE A 226 -0.28 27.53 23.88
C PHE A 226 -0.95 26.51 24.80
N PRO A 227 -1.74 25.58 24.24
CA PRO A 227 -2.21 24.44 25.02
C PRO A 227 -1.00 23.71 25.59
N ARG A 228 -0.90 23.65 26.92
CA ARG A 228 0.29 23.15 27.64
C ARG A 228 0.51 21.64 27.48
N ASP A 229 -0.48 20.94 26.93
CA ASP A 229 -0.58 19.48 26.89
C ASP A 229 -0.58 18.90 25.46
N ILE A 230 -0.14 19.67 24.44
CA ILE A 230 0.13 19.20 23.07
C ILE A 230 1.48 19.72 22.54
#